data_AF-B8CF11-F1
#
_entry.id   AF-B8CF11-F1
#
_cell.length_a   1.000
_cell.length_b   1.000
_cell.length_c   1.000
_cell.angle_alpha   90.00
_cell.angle_beta   90.00
_cell.angle_gamma   90.00
#
_symmetry.space_group_name_H-M   'P 1'
#
loop_
_entity.id
_entity.type
_entity.pdbx_description
1 polymer ?
#
loop_
_entity_poly.entity_id
_entity_poly.type
_entity_poly.pdbx_seq_one_letter_code
_entity_poly.pdbx_strand_id
1 'polypeptide(L)' 'GQHLLIDIKGVDYHFLNSEKRLAQAMIDLINESKLTLLSYHCHSLIPVGVSCAGVLLESHIAFHTWPLEGVISLDLFTCG' A
#
# COMPACT_ATOMS: atom_id res chain seq x y z
N GLY A 1 -19.18 2.06 4.40
CA GLY A 1 -17.80 2.00 3.89
C GLY A 1 -17.72 1.18 2.63
N GLN A 2 -16.70 1.40 1.81
CA GLN A 2 -16.39 0.64 0.61
C GLN A 2 -15.03 -0.02 0.80
N HIS A 3 -14.96 -1.33 0.58
CA HIS A 3 -13.71 -2.09 0.67
C HIS A 3 -13.30 -2.55 -0.72
N LEU A 4 -12.19 -2.01 -1.21
CA LEU A 4 -11.56 -2.41 -2.46
C LEU A 4 -10.41 -3.36 -2.17
N LEU A 5 -10.45 -4.53 -2.81
CA LEU A 5 -9.37 -5.51 -2.81
C LEU A 5 -8.81 -5.57 -4.22
N ILE A 6 -7.54 -5.23 -4.39
CA ILE A 6 -6.94 -5.00 -5.72
C ILE A 6 -5.62 -5.76 -5.81
N ASP A 7 -5.50 -6.59 -6.86
CA ASP A 7 -4.23 -7.18 -7.27
C ASP A 7 -3.72 -6.47 -8.53
N ILE A 8 -2.51 -5.90 -8.45
CA ILE A 8 -1.83 -5.27 -9.59
C ILE A 8 -0.65 -6.14 -9.98
N LYS A 9 -0.57 -6.50 -11.27
CA LYS A 9 0.47 -7.37 -11.84
C LYS A 9 1.33 -6.61 -12.84
N GLY A 10 2.55 -7.12 -13.08
CA GLY A 10 3.49 -6.53 -14.03
C GLY A 10 4.16 -5.25 -13.52
N VAL A 11 4.26 -5.09 -12.19
CA VAL A 11 4.89 -3.93 -11.57
C VAL A 11 6.40 -4.14 -11.46
N ASP A 12 7.17 -3.07 -11.64
CA ASP A 12 8.63 -3.06 -11.57
C ASP A 12 9.15 -3.63 -10.24
N TYR A 13 10.11 -4.56 -10.33
CA TYR A 13 10.75 -5.21 -9.18
C TYR A 13 11.34 -4.19 -8.20
N HIS A 14 12.07 -3.19 -8.68
CA HIS A 14 12.75 -2.21 -7.82
C HIS A 14 11.77 -1.27 -7.11
N PHE A 15 10.61 -1.01 -7.72
CA PHE A 15 9.51 -0.33 -7.05
C PHE A 15 8.90 -1.20 -5.95
N LEU A 16 8.56 -2.45 -6.26
CA LEU A 16 7.98 -3.41 -5.30
C LEU A 16 8.92 -3.73 -4.13
N ASN A 17 10.23 -3.60 -4.32
CA ASN A 17 11.22 -3.81 -3.27
C ASN A 17 11.72 -2.51 -2.61
N SER A 18 10.98 -1.41 -2.72
CA SER A 18 11.36 -0.11 -2.15
C SER A 18 10.30 0.43 -1.20
N GLU A 19 10.53 0.23 0.10
CA GLU A 19 9.65 0.73 1.17
C GLU A 19 9.38 2.23 1.06
N LYS A 20 10.43 3.03 0.82
CA LYS A 20 10.29 4.48 0.65
C LYS A 20 9.37 4.87 -0.52
N ARG A 21 9.52 4.22 -1.68
CA ARG A 21 8.73 4.55 -2.88
C ARG A 21 7.28 4.12 -2.71
N LEU A 22 7.05 2.95 -2.12
CA LEU A 22 5.71 2.43 -1.85
C LEU A 22 4.98 3.25 -0.78
N ALA A 23 5.66 3.62 0.31
CA ALA A 23 5.10 4.51 1.32
C ALA A 23 4.68 5.86 0.72
N GLN A 24 5.53 6.45 -0.13
CA GLN A 24 5.19 7.69 -0.82
C GLN A 24 3.98 7.52 -1.74
N ALA A 25 3.94 6.46 -2.56
CA ALA A 25 2.81 6.18 -3.45
C ALA A 25 1.48 6.00 -2.69
N MET A 26 1.52 5.36 -1.51
CA MET A 26 0.36 5.22 -0.64
C MET A 26 -0.10 6.57 -0.08
N ILE A 27 0.83 7.43 0.37
CA ILE A 27 0.51 8.78 0.86
C ILE A 27 -0.12 9.62 -0.25
N ASP A 28 0.44 9.56 -1.47
CA ASP A 28 -0.08 10.28 -2.63
C ASP A 28 -1.51 9.81 -2.98
N LEU A 29 -1.75 8.49 -3.01
CA LEU A 29 -3.07 7.91 -3.22
C LEU A 29 -4.11 8.42 -2.20
N ILE A 30 -3.74 8.47 -0.93
CA ILE A 30 -4.62 8.94 0.15
C ILE A 30 -4.96 10.43 -0.01
N ASN A 31 -3.96 11.25 -0.31
CA ASN A 31 -4.13 12.68 -0.54
C ASN A 31 -5.03 12.96 -1.75
N GLU A 32 -4.82 12.25 -2.86
CA GLU A 32 -5.67 12.35 -4.06
C GLU A 32 -7.11 11.90 -3.79
N SER A 33 -7.28 10.88 -2.94
CA SER A 33 -8.58 10.38 -2.50
C SER A 33 -9.27 11.29 -1.48
N LYS A 34 -8.62 12.38 -1.02
CA LYS A 34 -9.10 13.30 0.02
C LYS A 34 -9.44 12.60 1.34
N LEU A 35 -8.70 11.54 1.67
CA LEU A 35 -8.83 10.81 2.93
C LEU A 35 -7.79 11.32 3.93
N THR A 36 -8.06 11.14 5.22
CA THR A 36 -7.14 11.54 6.29
C THR A 36 -6.35 10.33 6.78
N LEU A 37 -5.03 10.33 6.53
CA LEU A 37 -4.09 9.36 7.11
C LEU A 37 -3.69 9.79 8.52
N LEU A 38 -3.92 8.94 9.52
CA LEU A 38 -3.51 9.20 10.90
C LEU A 38 -2.08 8.73 11.15
N SER A 39 -1.75 7.53 10.70
CA SER A 39 -0.43 6.93 10.84
C SER A 39 -0.24 5.82 9.81
N TYR A 40 1.01 5.46 9.54
CA TYR A 40 1.34 4.27 8.77
C TYR A 40 2.63 3.63 9.28
N HIS A 41 2.79 2.36 8.94
CA HIS A 41 4.01 1.62 9.18
C HIS A 41 4.28 0.71 7.97
N CYS A 42 5.45 0.86 7.36
CA CYS A 42 5.92 -0.04 6.33
C CYS A 42 7.15 -0.82 6.83
N HIS A 43 7.36 -2.02 6.28
CA HIS A 43 8.50 -2.85 6.62
C HIS A 43 9.00 -3.61 5.40
N SER A 44 10.27 -3.39 5.06
CA SER A 44 11.00 -4.18 4.08
C SER A 44 11.20 -5.61 4.59
N LEU A 45 10.83 -6.58 3.77
CA LEU A 45 10.92 -8.00 4.07
C LEU A 45 12.24 -8.59 3.59
N ILE A 46 12.68 -9.68 4.23
CA ILE A 46 13.85 -10.46 3.82
C ILE A 46 13.35 -11.76 3.18
N PRO A 47 13.82 -12.15 1.98
CA PRO A 47 14.89 -11.49 1.21
C PRO A 47 14.43 -10.26 0.41
N VAL A 48 13.15 -10.16 0.03
CA VAL A 48 12.60 -9.08 -0.79
C VAL A 48 11.14 -8.83 -0.46
N GLY A 49 10.65 -7.64 -0.78
CA GLY A 49 9.26 -7.22 -0.65
C GLY A 49 9.05 -6.21 0.47
N VAL A 50 7.84 -5.69 0.56
CA VAL A 50 7.41 -4.70 1.54
C VAL A 50 5.99 -5.05 1.98
N SER A 51 5.74 -5.00 3.28
CA SER A 51 4.40 -4.93 3.85
C SER A 51 4.17 -3.55 4.42
N CYS A 52 3.00 -2.97 4.18
CA CYS A 52 2.65 -1.69 4.79
C CYS A 52 1.18 -1.66 5.20
N ALA A 53 0.90 -0.97 6.30
CA ALA A 53 -0.44 -0.67 6.76
C ALA A 53 -0.53 0.80 7.20
N GLY A 54 -1.65 1.44 6.87
CA GLY A 54 -2.00 2.80 7.24
C GLY A 54 -3.38 2.85 7.90
N VAL A 55 -3.48 3.59 9.00
CA VAL A 55 -4.75 3.87 9.68
C VAL A 55 -5.32 5.16 9.10
N LEU A 56 -6.49 5.07 8.49
CA LEU A 56 -7.26 6.22 8.06
C LEU A 56 -8.19 6.66 9.19
N LEU A 57 -8.76 7.87 9.12
CA LEU A 57 -9.61 8.42 10.18
C LEU A 57 -10.69 7.45 10.68
N GLU A 58 -11.31 6.69 9.78
CA GLU A 58 -12.42 5.79 10.08
C GLU A 58 -12.26 4.40 9.43
N SER A 59 -11.07 4.07 8.94
CA SER A 59 -10.82 2.86 8.14
C SER A 59 -9.31 2.56 8.01
N HIS A 60 -8.87 1.89 6.94
CA HIS A 60 -7.47 1.52 6.75
C HIS A 60 -7.09 1.37 5.27
N ILE A 61 -5.79 1.37 5.02
CA ILE A 61 -5.15 0.92 3.80
C ILE A 61 -4.06 -0.08 4.17
N ALA A 62 -3.89 -1.15 3.41
CA ALA A 62 -2.77 -2.07 3.58
C ALA A 62 -2.32 -2.63 2.24
N PHE A 63 -1.04 -2.91 2.08
CA PHE A 63 -0.56 -3.62 0.91
C PHE A 63 0.60 -4.55 1.23
N HIS A 64 0.74 -5.57 0.39
CA HIS A 64 1.82 -6.54 0.41
C HIS A 64 2.35 -6.74 -1.00
N THR A 65 3.68 -6.77 -1.15
CA THR A 65 4.33 -6.92 -2.45
C THR A 65 5.05 -8.25 -2.59
N TRP A 66 5.07 -8.76 -3.80
CA TRP A 66 5.84 -9.92 -4.24
C TRP A 66 6.69 -9.50 -5.45
N PRO A 67 7.91 -8.96 -5.22
CA PRO A 67 8.72 -8.39 -6.29
C PRO A 67 9.10 -9.37 -7.40
N LEU A 68 9.38 -10.64 -7.06
CA LEU A 68 9.79 -11.66 -8.05
C LEU A 68 8.66 -11.99 -9.04
N GLU A 69 7.43 -11.94 -8.54
CA GLU A 69 6.20 -12.17 -9.29
C GLU A 69 5.72 -10.90 -9.99
N GLY A 70 6.27 -9.74 -9.64
CA GLY A 70 5.83 -8.44 -10.16
C GLY A 70 4.42 -8.07 -9.68
N VAL A 71 4.05 -8.47 -8.46
CA VAL A 71 2.68 -8.32 -7.91
C VAL A 71 2.66 -7.46 -6.65
N ILE A 72 1.61 -6.66 -6.51
CA ILE A 72 1.20 -6.04 -5.25
C ILE A 72 -0.29 -6.28 -5.03
N SER A 73 -0.66 -6.66 -3.81
CA SER A 73 -2.04 -6.75 -3.35
C SER A 73 -2.31 -5.60 -2.38
N LEU A 74 -3.44 -4.91 -2.57
CA LEU A 74 -3.83 -3.71 -1.85
C LEU A 74 -5.26 -3.87 -1.32
N ASP A 75 -5.43 -3.61 -0.03
CA ASP A 75 -6.68 -3.43 0.68
C ASP A 75 -6.88 -1.93 0.92
N LEU A 76 -7.91 -1.34 0.31
CA LEU A 76 -8.32 0.03 0.59
C LEU A 76 -9.75 0.02 1.12
N PHE A 77 -9.89 0.15 2.42
CA PHE A 77 -11.18 0.32 3.06
C PHE A 77 -11.40 1.81 3.33
N THR A 78 -12.50 2.35 2.84
CA THR A 78 -12.89 3.75 3.09
C THR A 78 -14.24 3.79 3.79
N CYS A 79 -14.38 4.74 4.70
CA CYS A 79 -15.66 5.13 5.28
C CYS A 79 -15.92 6.59 4.89
N GLY A 80 -17.18 6.97 4.85
CA GLY A 80 -17.64 8.31 4.54
C GLY A 80 -18.95 8.56 5.28
#